data_AF-A0AAE0BT93-F1
#
_entry.id   AF-A0AAE0BT93-F1
#
_cell.length_a   1.000
_cell.length_b   1.000
_cell.length_c   1.000
_cell.angle_alpha   90.00
_cell.angle_beta   90.00
_cell.angle_gamma   90.00
#
_symmetry.space_group_name_H-M   'P 1'
#
loop_
_entity.id
_entity.type
_entity.pdbx_description
1 polymer ?
#
loop_
_entity_poly.entity_id
_entity_poly.type
_entity_poly.pdbx_seq_one_letter_code
_entity_poly.pdbx_strand_id
1 'polypeptide(L)'
;MSSVSAIFDKISSKDKDLRYMATSDLLNGLQKESFAMNAESEKKVCQVVLQQMEDASGDISNLAVKCLVPLAKRATDASFEEIVNGLCDKLLNSAKEPQRDIGSIGLKTVVSEISSTDTASGFVKKLTPKLITYLNSSGGIPDVKSECLDIIQEEAQRFGIHMTSLHEPLKDCLLPQLCNTRAGLRKRAILCTASIAASMPDVMLVGVCEHAISGLADKTKKPDITRTYVQMIGALSRSVGYRFGKYLPAVVPVLMEYCNAAAEGDDEMRENVLQGLESFVLRCPREVTPFLEAILAICLEYLKYDPNFSGDADEEDEDMECSDDEDADEESEDEYSDDEDSSWKTRRAAARCLTAIITSRPELLGQMYAQACPLLISRLREREESVKSDIFNVLIDLLRTTGAASKKPEGTSALTLLSGVVGNLIKESKKQVKEKSLKTKVAVFLLWKELVMALPNGLQDHIAGIVPSLEKALSVSVLVLCIAPPEAASTFEGNAMLLDFVPQRSLKRVFPAVAEVQRGS
;
A
#
# COMPACT_ATOMS: atom_id res chain seq x y z
N MET A 1 -35.22 -20.59 -21.07
CA MET A 1 -34.41 -20.81 -19.85
C MET A 1 -34.67 -22.23 -19.40
N SER A 2 -33.63 -23.03 -19.18
CA SER A 2 -33.81 -24.32 -18.49
C SER A 2 -34.47 -24.06 -17.15
N SER A 3 -35.48 -24.86 -16.79
CA SER A 3 -36.10 -24.74 -15.47
C SER A 3 -35.02 -24.94 -14.40
N VAL A 4 -35.17 -24.29 -13.25
CA VAL A 4 -34.24 -24.45 -12.11
C VAL A 4 -34.04 -25.93 -11.75
N SER A 5 -35.08 -26.77 -11.93
CA SER A 5 -34.99 -28.22 -11.81
C SER A 5 -34.02 -28.87 -12.79
N ALA A 6 -34.05 -28.49 -14.07
CA ALA A 6 -33.16 -29.04 -15.09
C ALA A 6 -31.69 -28.65 -14.87
N ILE A 7 -31.44 -27.50 -14.23
CA ILE A 7 -30.09 -27.11 -13.79
C ILE A 7 -29.60 -28.05 -12.68
N PHE A 8 -30.46 -28.35 -11.69
CA PHE A 8 -30.10 -29.23 -10.58
C PHE A 8 -29.77 -30.66 -11.00
N ASP A 9 -30.51 -31.21 -11.96
CA ASP A 9 -30.24 -32.55 -12.48
C ASP A 9 -28.84 -32.62 -13.14
N LYS A 10 -28.47 -31.58 -13.88
CA LYS A 10 -27.16 -31.49 -14.55
C LYS A 10 -26.01 -31.25 -13.57
N ILE A 11 -26.26 -30.53 -12.48
CA ILE A 11 -25.26 -30.28 -11.43
C ILE A 11 -24.82 -31.59 -10.75
N SER A 12 -25.70 -32.59 -10.65
CA SER A 12 -25.33 -33.89 -10.09
C SER A 12 -24.72 -34.86 -11.12
N SER A 13 -24.43 -34.39 -12.33
CA SER A 13 -23.88 -35.24 -13.40
C SER A 13 -22.46 -35.70 -13.09
N LYS A 14 -22.11 -36.92 -13.52
CA LYS A 14 -20.72 -37.40 -13.47
C LYS A 14 -19.80 -36.64 -14.43
N ASP A 15 -20.37 -36.05 -15.48
CA ASP A 15 -19.67 -35.29 -16.51
C ASP A 15 -19.30 -33.88 -16.01
N LYS A 16 -18.01 -33.53 -16.08
CA LYS A 16 -17.48 -32.23 -15.63
C LYS A 16 -18.10 -31.08 -16.43
N ASP A 17 -18.21 -31.20 -17.75
CA ASP A 17 -18.68 -30.12 -18.61
C ASP A 17 -20.16 -29.85 -18.40
N LEU A 18 -20.96 -30.90 -18.18
CA LEU A 18 -22.37 -30.74 -17.79
C LEU A 18 -22.52 -30.01 -16.45
N ARG A 19 -21.69 -30.32 -15.45
CA ARG A 19 -21.71 -29.62 -14.15
C ARG A 19 -21.25 -28.16 -14.28
N TYR A 20 -20.19 -27.91 -15.07
CA TYR A 20 -19.69 -26.57 -15.33
C TYR A 20 -20.74 -25.71 -16.04
N MET A 21 -21.33 -26.23 -17.14
CA MET A 21 -22.40 -25.54 -17.87
C MET A 21 -23.58 -25.25 -16.97
N ALA A 22 -24.02 -26.20 -16.14
CA ALA A 22 -25.14 -26.00 -15.25
C ALA A 22 -24.85 -24.94 -14.16
N THR A 23 -23.63 -24.92 -13.62
CA THR A 23 -23.21 -23.90 -12.64
C THR A 23 -23.10 -22.51 -13.29
N SER A 24 -22.62 -22.44 -14.54
CA SER A 24 -22.59 -21.20 -15.34
C SER A 24 -23.99 -20.68 -15.66
N ASP A 25 -24.89 -21.56 -16.09
CA ASP A 25 -26.30 -21.24 -16.35
C ASP A 25 -26.99 -20.73 -15.08
N LEU A 26 -26.69 -21.33 -13.92
CA LEU A 26 -27.17 -20.89 -12.61
C LEU A 26 -26.69 -19.47 -12.29
N LEU A 27 -25.38 -19.19 -12.44
CA LEU A 27 -24.81 -17.86 -12.21
C LEU A 27 -25.50 -16.80 -13.10
N ASN A 28 -25.58 -17.08 -14.39
CA ASN A 28 -26.22 -16.20 -15.37
C ASN A 28 -27.71 -16.01 -15.10
N GLY A 29 -28.37 -17.02 -14.52
CA GLY A 29 -29.74 -16.93 -14.05
C GLY A 29 -29.87 -15.99 -12.87
N LEU A 30 -29.09 -16.19 -11.81
CA LEU A 30 -29.13 -15.43 -10.56
C LEU A 30 -28.87 -13.93 -10.75
N GLN A 31 -28.05 -13.56 -11.76
CA GLN A 31 -27.76 -12.18 -12.12
C GLN A 31 -28.94 -11.45 -12.79
N LYS A 32 -29.96 -12.17 -13.28
CA LYS A 32 -31.13 -11.55 -13.92
C LYS A 32 -32.19 -11.22 -12.88
N GLU A 33 -32.72 -10.00 -12.93
CA GLU A 33 -33.85 -9.58 -12.08
C GLU A 33 -35.10 -10.45 -12.31
N SER A 34 -35.29 -10.94 -13.53
CA SER A 34 -36.41 -11.83 -13.91
C SER A 34 -36.32 -13.24 -13.32
N PHE A 35 -35.20 -13.60 -12.69
CA PHE A 35 -35.05 -14.88 -12.01
C PHE A 35 -35.81 -14.87 -10.69
N ALA A 36 -37.10 -15.18 -10.73
CA ALA A 36 -37.95 -15.25 -9.55
C ALA A 36 -37.66 -16.54 -8.76
N MET A 37 -37.28 -16.38 -7.49
CA MET A 37 -37.09 -17.47 -6.54
C MET A 37 -38.20 -17.39 -5.50
N ASN A 38 -38.81 -18.53 -5.16
CA ASN A 38 -39.63 -18.64 -3.97
C ASN A 38 -38.75 -19.18 -2.82
N ALA A 39 -39.23 -19.14 -1.58
CA ALA A 39 -38.42 -19.54 -0.43
C ALA A 39 -37.87 -20.97 -0.52
N GLU A 40 -38.63 -21.91 -1.12
CA GLU A 40 -38.20 -23.29 -1.29
C GLU A 40 -37.11 -23.45 -2.37
N SER A 41 -37.27 -22.78 -3.51
CA SER A 41 -36.27 -22.81 -4.58
C SER A 41 -35.00 -22.06 -4.17
N GLU A 42 -35.12 -20.99 -3.39
CA GLU A 42 -34.01 -20.24 -2.84
C GLU A 42 -33.14 -21.10 -1.92
N LYS A 43 -33.76 -21.79 -0.96
CA LYS A 43 -33.08 -22.73 -0.08
C LYS A 43 -32.34 -23.81 -0.88
N LYS A 44 -33.00 -24.40 -1.86
CA LYS A 44 -32.41 -25.44 -2.71
C LYS A 44 -31.23 -24.90 -3.52
N VAL A 45 -31.32 -23.69 -4.06
CA VAL A 45 -30.19 -23.04 -4.74
C VAL A 45 -29.01 -22.83 -3.80
N CYS A 46 -29.24 -22.36 -2.57
CA CYS A 46 -28.16 -22.15 -1.59
C CYS A 46 -27.42 -23.45 -1.29
N GLN A 47 -28.15 -24.55 -1.05
CA GLN A 47 -27.57 -25.88 -0.83
C GLN A 47 -26.77 -26.37 -2.03
N VAL A 48 -27.30 -26.19 -3.24
CA VAL A 48 -26.64 -26.57 -4.48
C VAL A 48 -25.35 -25.78 -4.70
N VAL A 49 -25.35 -24.47 -4.44
CA VAL A 49 -24.14 -23.65 -4.53
C VAL A 49 -23.11 -24.11 -3.51
N LEU A 50 -23.50 -24.33 -2.25
CA LEU A 50 -22.60 -24.84 -1.22
C LEU A 50 -22.04 -26.23 -1.57
N GLN A 51 -22.82 -27.09 -2.22
CA GLN A 51 -22.36 -28.39 -2.71
C GLN A 51 -21.35 -28.23 -3.86
N GLN A 52 -21.64 -27.36 -4.84
CA GLN A 52 -20.75 -27.13 -5.98
C GLN A 52 -19.42 -26.48 -5.60
N MET A 53 -19.34 -25.78 -4.48
CA MET A 53 -18.07 -25.33 -3.91
C MET A 53 -17.15 -26.50 -3.50
N GLU A 54 -17.69 -27.70 -3.32
CA GLU A 54 -16.90 -28.92 -3.04
C GLU A 54 -16.65 -29.77 -4.29
N ASP A 55 -16.93 -29.26 -5.49
CA ASP A 55 -16.66 -29.99 -6.72
C ASP A 55 -15.18 -30.36 -6.83
N ALA A 56 -14.90 -31.54 -7.36
CA ALA A 56 -13.53 -32.01 -7.60
C ALA A 56 -12.78 -31.10 -8.60
N SER A 57 -13.50 -30.38 -9.47
CA SER A 57 -12.93 -29.41 -10.38
C SER A 57 -12.84 -28.02 -9.75
N GLY A 58 -11.62 -27.50 -9.60
CA GLY A 58 -11.35 -26.12 -9.16
C GLY A 58 -12.11 -25.06 -9.96
N ASP A 59 -12.28 -25.27 -11.28
CA ASP A 59 -13.04 -24.34 -12.13
C ASP A 59 -14.50 -24.21 -11.70
N ILE A 60 -15.12 -25.32 -11.30
CA ILE A 60 -16.53 -25.37 -10.92
C ILE A 60 -16.72 -24.81 -9.52
N SER A 61 -15.84 -25.15 -8.57
CA SER A 61 -15.90 -24.61 -7.22
C SER A 61 -15.65 -23.10 -7.19
N ASN A 62 -14.70 -22.60 -7.98
CA ASN A 62 -14.51 -21.15 -8.17
C ASN A 62 -15.71 -20.47 -8.85
N LEU A 63 -16.35 -21.14 -9.82
CA LEU A 63 -17.58 -20.62 -10.44
C LEU A 63 -18.75 -20.60 -9.44
N ALA A 64 -18.84 -21.59 -8.56
CA ALA A 64 -19.85 -21.65 -7.50
C ALA A 64 -19.68 -20.52 -6.49
N VAL A 65 -18.45 -20.14 -6.12
CA VAL A 65 -18.19 -18.95 -5.29
C VAL A 65 -18.76 -17.69 -5.93
N LYS A 66 -18.64 -17.53 -7.26
CA LYS A 66 -19.21 -16.36 -7.96
C LYS A 66 -20.73 -16.30 -7.88
N CYS A 67 -21.41 -17.44 -7.69
CA CYS A 67 -22.87 -17.47 -7.44
C CYS A 67 -23.25 -16.89 -6.07
N LEU A 68 -22.33 -16.85 -5.09
CA LEU A 68 -22.60 -16.25 -3.78
C LEU A 68 -22.85 -14.75 -3.88
N VAL A 69 -22.25 -14.06 -4.86
CA VAL A 69 -22.41 -12.60 -5.04
C VAL A 69 -23.89 -12.20 -5.28
N PRO A 70 -24.57 -12.69 -6.34
CA PRO A 70 -25.98 -12.36 -6.54
C PRO A 70 -26.89 -12.97 -5.46
N LEU A 71 -26.51 -14.09 -4.84
CA LEU A 71 -27.27 -14.68 -3.73
C LEU A 71 -27.21 -13.80 -2.48
N ALA A 72 -26.04 -13.33 -2.08
CA ALA A 72 -25.87 -12.47 -0.91
C ALA A 72 -26.70 -11.18 -1.01
N LYS A 73 -26.90 -10.67 -2.23
CA LYS A 73 -27.69 -9.46 -2.51
C LYS A 73 -29.21 -9.67 -2.47
N ARG A 74 -29.68 -10.90 -2.64
CA ARG A 74 -31.11 -11.22 -2.85
C ARG A 74 -31.69 -12.23 -1.87
N ALA A 75 -30.84 -12.91 -1.11
CA ALA A 75 -31.24 -13.94 -0.18
C ALA A 75 -32.06 -13.34 0.98
N THR A 76 -33.05 -14.11 1.42
CA THR A 76 -33.72 -13.92 2.69
C THR A 76 -32.75 -14.17 3.85
N ASP A 77 -33.04 -13.61 5.02
CA ASP A 77 -32.19 -13.78 6.22
C ASP A 77 -31.93 -15.25 6.58
N ALA A 78 -32.91 -16.14 6.34
CA ALA A 78 -32.80 -17.57 6.62
C ALA A 78 -31.84 -18.28 5.64
N SER A 79 -31.98 -18.03 4.33
CA SER A 79 -31.07 -18.59 3.32
C SER A 79 -29.66 -18.04 3.48
N PHE A 80 -29.55 -16.75 3.81
CA PHE A 80 -28.28 -16.10 4.06
C PHE A 80 -27.57 -16.74 5.26
N GLU A 81 -28.29 -16.99 6.35
CA GLU A 81 -27.76 -17.74 7.49
C GLU A 81 -27.29 -19.15 7.12
N GLU A 82 -28.03 -19.87 6.27
CA GLU A 82 -27.63 -21.20 5.78
C GLU A 82 -26.31 -21.14 5.00
N ILE A 83 -26.15 -20.16 4.10
CA ILE A 83 -24.90 -19.93 3.36
C ILE A 83 -23.74 -19.72 4.34
N VAL A 84 -23.89 -18.79 5.30
CA VAL A 84 -22.81 -18.45 6.24
C VAL A 84 -22.45 -19.63 7.11
N ASN A 85 -23.43 -20.38 7.61
CA ASN A 85 -23.18 -21.58 8.40
C ASN A 85 -22.45 -22.66 7.60
N GLY A 86 -22.87 -22.91 6.34
CA GLY A 86 -22.20 -23.86 5.47
C GLY A 86 -20.77 -23.47 5.13
N LEU A 87 -20.50 -22.18 4.90
CA LEU A 87 -19.16 -21.68 4.65
C LEU A 87 -18.27 -21.73 5.90
N CYS A 88 -18.81 -21.40 7.07
CA CYS A 88 -18.12 -21.57 8.36
C CYS A 88 -17.72 -23.02 8.59
N ASP A 89 -18.63 -23.96 8.34
CA ASP A 89 -18.36 -25.38 8.54
C ASP A 89 -17.22 -25.86 7.63
N LYS A 90 -17.24 -25.44 6.35
CA LYS A 90 -16.14 -25.71 5.40
C LYS A 90 -14.80 -25.17 5.89
N LEU A 91 -14.76 -23.91 6.35
CA LEU A 91 -13.52 -23.28 6.83
C LEU A 91 -13.00 -23.93 8.11
N LEU A 92 -13.87 -24.09 9.11
CA LEU A 92 -13.47 -24.41 10.48
C LEU A 92 -13.36 -25.91 10.75
N ASN A 93 -14.19 -26.72 10.09
CA ASN A 93 -14.35 -28.15 10.42
C ASN A 93 -13.89 -29.10 9.31
N SER A 94 -13.63 -28.62 8.08
CA SER A 94 -13.19 -29.52 7.01
C SER A 94 -11.77 -30.04 7.21
N ALA A 95 -11.61 -31.36 7.07
CA ALA A 95 -10.31 -32.02 7.02
C ALA A 95 -9.54 -31.69 5.71
N LYS A 96 -10.23 -31.31 4.63
CA LYS A 96 -9.63 -31.09 3.31
C LYS A 96 -9.24 -29.62 3.13
N GLU A 97 -7.97 -29.36 2.87
CA GLU A 97 -7.44 -28.01 2.63
C GLU A 97 -8.19 -27.25 1.52
N PRO A 98 -8.45 -27.82 0.33
CA PRO A 98 -9.19 -27.11 -0.72
C PRO A 98 -10.60 -26.68 -0.30
N GLN A 99 -11.24 -27.43 0.61
CA GLN A 99 -12.55 -27.07 1.13
C GLN A 99 -12.47 -25.93 2.15
N ARG A 100 -11.38 -25.85 2.94
CA ARG A 100 -11.14 -24.73 3.84
C ARG A 100 -10.87 -23.45 3.07
N ASP A 101 -10.04 -23.54 2.02
CA ASP A 101 -9.69 -22.40 1.18
C ASP A 101 -10.92 -21.82 0.47
N ILE A 102 -11.71 -22.69 -0.17
CA ILE A 102 -12.94 -22.23 -0.84
C ILE A 102 -13.98 -21.71 0.16
N GLY A 103 -14.00 -22.25 1.39
CA GLY A 103 -14.80 -21.74 2.50
C GLY A 103 -14.39 -20.31 2.90
N SER A 104 -13.08 -20.07 3.04
CA SER A 104 -12.53 -18.73 3.33
C SER A 104 -12.88 -17.73 2.21
N ILE A 105 -12.60 -18.09 0.95
CA ILE A 105 -12.91 -17.24 -0.21
C ILE A 105 -14.41 -16.94 -0.25
N GLY A 106 -15.25 -17.95 -0.01
CA GLY A 106 -16.70 -17.79 0.04
C GLY A 106 -17.14 -16.81 1.14
N LEU A 107 -16.59 -16.93 2.35
CA LEU A 107 -16.89 -16.00 3.45
C LEU A 107 -16.48 -14.57 3.10
N LYS A 108 -15.24 -14.34 2.65
CA LYS A 108 -14.77 -13.00 2.22
C LYS A 108 -15.65 -12.43 1.10
N THR A 109 -16.03 -13.25 0.13
CA THR A 109 -16.96 -12.86 -0.95
C THR A 109 -18.33 -12.45 -0.40
N VAL A 110 -18.88 -13.19 0.56
CA VAL A 110 -20.16 -12.82 1.18
C VAL A 110 -20.01 -11.52 1.99
N VAL A 111 -18.95 -11.40 2.80
CA VAL A 111 -18.64 -10.20 3.59
C VAL A 111 -18.58 -8.96 2.72
N SER A 112 -17.94 -9.03 1.55
CA SER A 112 -17.77 -7.88 0.66
C SER A 112 -19.05 -7.46 -0.07
N GLU A 113 -20.03 -8.36 -0.20
CA GLU A 113 -21.27 -8.11 -0.96
C GLU A 113 -22.46 -7.66 -0.11
N ILE A 114 -22.40 -7.85 1.22
CA ILE A 114 -23.43 -7.33 2.13
C ILE A 114 -23.49 -5.80 2.00
N SER A 115 -24.68 -5.29 1.69
CA SER A 115 -24.94 -3.86 1.45
C SER A 115 -25.91 -3.24 2.46
N SER A 116 -26.77 -4.03 3.10
CA SER A 116 -27.76 -3.60 4.09
C SER A 116 -27.22 -3.66 5.52
N THR A 117 -27.50 -2.62 6.31
CA THR A 117 -27.06 -2.49 7.71
C THR A 117 -27.65 -3.56 8.63
N ASP A 118 -28.91 -3.94 8.41
CA ASP A 118 -29.60 -4.92 9.26
C ASP A 118 -29.04 -6.33 9.04
N THR A 119 -28.82 -6.71 7.78
CA THR A 119 -28.18 -7.97 7.39
C THR A 119 -26.73 -8.02 7.89
N ALA A 120 -25.98 -6.91 7.82
CA ALA A 120 -24.62 -6.83 8.36
C ALA A 120 -24.58 -7.06 9.88
N SER A 121 -25.50 -6.45 10.64
CA SER A 121 -25.59 -6.63 12.09
C SER A 121 -25.90 -8.09 12.48
N GLY A 122 -26.86 -8.71 11.80
CA GLY A 122 -27.19 -10.13 12.01
C GLY A 122 -26.04 -11.06 11.66
N PHE A 123 -25.33 -10.76 10.57
CA PHE A 123 -24.18 -11.52 10.09
C PHE A 123 -23.01 -11.51 11.08
N VAL A 124 -22.55 -10.32 11.47
CA VAL A 124 -21.45 -10.12 12.40
C VAL A 124 -21.71 -10.85 13.72
N LYS A 125 -22.94 -10.76 14.24
CA LYS A 125 -23.33 -11.43 15.49
C LYS A 125 -23.33 -12.96 15.41
N LYS A 126 -23.35 -13.54 14.21
CA LYS A 126 -23.35 -15.00 14.00
C LYS A 126 -21.97 -15.53 13.60
N LEU A 127 -21.27 -14.84 12.70
CA LEU A 127 -19.98 -15.26 12.18
C LEU A 127 -18.87 -15.03 13.20
N THR A 128 -18.69 -13.79 13.66
CA THR A 128 -17.55 -13.39 14.49
C THR A 128 -17.38 -14.26 15.75
N PRO A 129 -18.45 -14.63 16.52
CA PRO A 129 -18.29 -15.53 17.67
C PRO A 129 -17.71 -16.91 17.33
N LYS A 130 -18.04 -17.47 16.17
CA LYS A 130 -17.49 -18.76 15.72
C LYS A 130 -15.99 -18.65 15.42
N LEU A 131 -15.59 -17.55 14.77
CA LEU A 131 -14.19 -17.26 14.48
C LEU A 131 -13.38 -17.04 15.75
N ILE A 132 -13.91 -16.28 16.73
CA ILE A 132 -13.30 -16.11 18.06
C ILE A 132 -13.11 -17.46 18.75
N THR A 133 -14.14 -18.32 18.72
CA THR A 133 -14.09 -19.66 19.33
C THR A 133 -12.97 -20.50 18.71
N TYR A 134 -12.83 -20.46 17.38
CA TYR A 134 -11.76 -21.19 16.68
C TYR A 134 -10.37 -20.63 17.01
N LEU A 135 -10.21 -19.31 17.05
CA LEU A 135 -8.94 -18.66 17.37
C LEU A 135 -8.42 -19.04 18.76
N ASN A 136 -9.32 -19.12 19.74
CA ASN A 136 -9.02 -19.51 21.12
C ASN A 136 -8.78 -21.03 21.29
N SER A 137 -9.07 -21.85 20.28
CA SER A 137 -8.85 -23.30 20.37
C SER A 137 -7.35 -23.64 20.40
N SER A 138 -6.96 -24.59 21.27
CA SER A 138 -5.57 -25.02 21.41
C SER A 138 -5.04 -25.87 20.24
N GLY A 139 -5.94 -26.48 19.45
CA GLY A 139 -5.63 -27.37 18.33
C GLY A 139 -5.95 -26.82 16.94
N GLY A 140 -6.26 -25.54 16.81
CA GLY A 140 -6.64 -24.94 15.52
C GLY A 140 -5.47 -24.92 14.52
N ILE A 141 -5.78 -25.22 13.25
CA ILE A 141 -4.82 -25.18 12.14
C ILE A 141 -4.37 -23.72 11.96
N PRO A 142 -3.07 -23.42 11.99
CA PRO A 142 -2.58 -22.03 11.96
C PRO A 142 -3.00 -21.24 10.72
N ASP A 143 -3.10 -21.89 9.56
CA ASP A 143 -3.56 -21.22 8.33
C ASP A 143 -5.04 -20.85 8.44
N VAL A 144 -5.86 -21.72 9.04
CA VAL A 144 -7.27 -21.41 9.34
C VAL A 144 -7.40 -20.29 10.37
N LYS A 145 -6.53 -20.26 11.40
CA LYS A 145 -6.48 -19.12 12.34
C LYS A 145 -6.13 -17.82 11.61
N SER A 146 -5.21 -17.90 10.65
CA SER A 146 -4.82 -16.77 9.81
C SER A 146 -6.02 -16.29 8.98
N GLU A 147 -6.78 -17.20 8.38
CA GLU A 147 -8.00 -16.86 7.63
C GLU A 147 -9.10 -16.27 8.54
N CYS A 148 -9.25 -16.78 9.77
CA CYS A 148 -10.17 -16.20 10.75
C CYS A 148 -9.82 -14.73 11.06
N LEU A 149 -8.53 -14.41 11.25
CA LEU A 149 -8.09 -13.04 11.52
C LEU A 149 -8.37 -12.10 10.33
N ASP A 150 -8.14 -12.57 9.10
CA ASP A 150 -8.42 -11.79 7.89
C ASP A 150 -9.91 -11.52 7.71
N ILE A 151 -10.76 -12.53 7.94
CA ILE A 151 -12.22 -12.38 7.83
C ILE A 151 -12.73 -11.41 8.89
N ILE A 152 -12.28 -11.53 10.15
CA ILE A 152 -12.65 -10.56 11.21
C ILE A 152 -12.14 -9.15 10.86
N GLN A 153 -10.95 -9.02 10.28
CA GLN A 153 -10.43 -7.73 9.84
C GLN A 153 -11.33 -7.11 8.76
N GLU A 154 -11.78 -7.91 7.78
CA GLU A 154 -12.68 -7.43 6.73
C GLU A 154 -14.05 -7.03 7.30
N GLU A 155 -14.60 -7.83 8.22
CA GLU A 155 -15.81 -7.47 8.98
C GLU A 155 -15.62 -6.16 9.76
N ALA A 156 -14.46 -5.96 10.40
CA ALA A 156 -14.15 -4.75 11.16
C ALA A 156 -14.15 -3.51 10.28
N GLN A 157 -13.51 -3.59 9.11
CA GLN A 157 -13.36 -2.48 8.18
C GLN A 157 -14.70 -2.05 7.56
N ARG A 158 -15.62 -3.00 7.32
CA ARG A 158 -16.93 -2.70 6.73
C ARG A 158 -18.02 -2.44 7.78
N PHE A 159 -18.01 -3.19 8.88
CA PHE A 159 -19.12 -3.30 9.81
C PHE A 159 -18.74 -3.03 11.27
N GLY A 160 -17.61 -2.38 11.54
CA GLY A 160 -17.14 -2.14 12.91
C GLY A 160 -18.17 -1.50 13.86
N ILE A 161 -19.07 -0.64 13.34
CA ILE A 161 -20.16 -0.04 14.13
C ILE A 161 -21.19 -1.07 14.66
N HIS A 162 -21.28 -2.23 14.03
CA HIS A 162 -22.17 -3.33 14.42
C HIS A 162 -21.48 -4.33 15.37
N MET A 163 -20.19 -4.16 15.64
CA MET A 163 -19.37 -5.04 16.48
C MET A 163 -19.33 -4.63 17.96
N THR A 164 -20.09 -3.62 18.40
CA THR A 164 -20.03 -3.08 19.77
C THR A 164 -20.14 -4.16 20.86
N SER A 165 -21.05 -5.12 20.72
CA SER A 165 -21.21 -6.23 21.68
C SER A 165 -20.09 -7.27 21.63
N LEU A 166 -19.23 -7.21 20.61
CA LEU A 166 -18.14 -8.15 20.36
C LEU A 166 -16.77 -7.53 20.64
N HIS A 167 -16.68 -6.23 20.93
CA HIS A 167 -15.40 -5.56 21.18
C HIS A 167 -14.61 -6.18 22.34
N GLU A 168 -15.27 -6.53 23.45
CA GLU A 168 -14.61 -7.17 24.60
C GLU A 168 -14.13 -8.60 24.25
N PRO A 169 -14.97 -9.52 23.74
CA PRO A 169 -14.50 -10.83 23.28
C PRO A 169 -13.38 -10.78 22.24
N LEU A 170 -13.43 -9.83 21.31
CA LEU A 170 -12.40 -9.64 20.29
C LEU A 170 -11.09 -9.14 20.91
N LYS A 171 -11.14 -8.18 21.83
CA LYS A 171 -9.96 -7.72 22.56
C LYS A 171 -9.27 -8.89 23.27
N ASP A 172 -10.03 -9.67 24.04
CA ASP A 172 -9.49 -10.78 24.84
C ASP A 172 -8.93 -11.90 23.95
N CYS A 173 -9.49 -12.09 22.76
CA CYS A 173 -9.01 -13.06 21.78
C CYS A 173 -7.76 -12.59 21.01
N LEU A 174 -7.70 -11.30 20.64
CA LEU A 174 -6.71 -10.77 19.70
C LEU A 174 -5.39 -10.35 20.38
N LEU A 175 -5.45 -9.73 21.56
CA LEU A 175 -4.25 -9.25 22.25
C LEU A 175 -3.23 -10.37 22.53
N PRO A 176 -3.63 -11.58 22.97
CA PRO A 176 -2.70 -12.70 23.13
C PRO A 176 -2.01 -13.13 21.83
N GLN A 177 -2.65 -12.91 20.66
CA GLN A 177 -2.07 -13.28 19.37
C GLN A 177 -0.88 -12.40 18.98
N LEU A 178 -0.69 -11.24 19.61
CA LEU A 178 0.50 -10.40 19.43
C LEU A 178 1.78 -11.08 19.95
N CYS A 179 1.65 -12.09 20.81
CA CYS A 179 2.76 -12.89 21.32
C CYS A 179 2.81 -14.30 20.69
N ASN A 180 2.10 -14.53 19.57
CA ASN A 180 2.08 -15.83 18.90
C ASN A 180 3.48 -16.21 18.38
N THR A 181 3.84 -17.49 18.44
CA THR A 181 5.15 -17.99 17.98
C THR A 181 5.37 -17.78 16.47
N ARG A 182 4.28 -17.71 15.69
CA ARG A 182 4.34 -17.50 14.23
C ARG A 182 4.21 -16.02 13.89
N ALA A 183 5.22 -15.46 13.24
CA ALA A 183 5.22 -14.05 12.81
C ALA A 183 4.05 -13.70 11.88
N GLY A 184 3.65 -14.61 10.98
CA GLY A 184 2.50 -14.39 10.09
C GLY A 184 1.18 -14.15 10.85
N LEU A 185 0.94 -14.92 11.92
CA LEU A 185 -0.24 -14.74 12.77
C LEU A 185 -0.17 -13.41 13.55
N ARG A 186 1.01 -13.04 14.05
CA ARG A 186 1.21 -11.75 14.71
C ARG A 186 0.88 -10.58 13.79
N LYS A 187 1.38 -10.60 12.54
CA LYS A 187 1.11 -9.57 11.53
C LYS A 187 -0.39 -9.42 11.23
N ARG A 188 -1.12 -10.53 11.04
CA ARG A 188 -2.59 -10.50 10.86
C ARG A 188 -3.32 -10.02 12.12
N ALA A 189 -2.87 -10.43 13.31
CA ALA A 189 -3.44 -9.97 14.57
C ALA A 189 -3.29 -8.45 14.78
N ILE A 190 -2.16 -7.86 14.38
CA ILE A 190 -1.96 -6.41 14.39
C ILE A 190 -3.03 -5.71 13.54
N LEU A 191 -3.17 -6.13 12.27
CA LEU A 191 -4.10 -5.50 11.33
C LEU A 191 -5.55 -5.65 11.79
N CYS A 192 -5.92 -6.83 12.29
CA CYS A 192 -7.24 -7.12 12.83
C CYS A 192 -7.54 -6.25 14.07
N THR A 193 -6.62 -6.21 15.04
CA THR A 193 -6.79 -5.41 16.27
C THR A 193 -6.91 -3.93 15.96
N ALA A 194 -6.06 -3.41 15.07
CA ALA A 194 -6.12 -2.01 14.66
C ALA A 194 -7.42 -1.66 13.93
N SER A 195 -7.94 -2.56 13.08
CA SER A 195 -9.20 -2.35 12.37
C SER A 195 -10.40 -2.34 13.32
N ILE A 196 -10.44 -3.24 14.32
CA ILE A 196 -11.50 -3.22 15.34
C ILE A 196 -11.40 -1.95 16.21
N ALA A 197 -10.18 -1.57 16.61
CA ALA A 197 -9.93 -0.41 17.46
C ALA A 197 -10.51 0.90 16.91
N ALA A 198 -10.57 1.04 15.57
CA ALA A 198 -11.18 2.20 14.91
C ALA A 198 -12.66 2.41 15.29
N SER A 199 -13.38 1.31 15.55
CA SER A 199 -14.80 1.32 15.93
C SER A 199 -15.06 1.26 17.45
N MET A 200 -14.03 1.02 18.26
CA MET A 200 -14.19 0.89 19.71
C MET A 200 -14.51 2.23 20.39
N PRO A 201 -15.39 2.26 21.41
CA PRO A 201 -15.54 3.41 22.31
C PRO A 201 -14.24 3.75 23.05
N ASP A 202 -14.05 5.01 23.46
CA ASP A 202 -12.81 5.47 24.13
C ASP A 202 -12.45 4.66 25.37
N VAL A 203 -13.45 4.28 26.17
CA VAL A 203 -13.26 3.48 27.39
C VAL A 203 -12.59 2.14 27.08
N MET A 204 -12.95 1.52 25.96
CA MET A 204 -12.42 0.22 25.53
C MET A 204 -11.07 0.36 24.82
N LEU A 205 -10.96 1.41 23.98
CA LEU A 205 -9.74 1.71 23.26
C LEU A 205 -8.55 1.94 24.20
N VAL A 206 -8.78 2.56 25.36
CA VAL A 206 -7.73 2.76 26.38
C VAL A 206 -7.03 1.44 26.71
N GLY A 207 -7.78 0.37 26.99
CA GLY A 207 -7.18 -0.93 27.32
C GLY A 207 -6.33 -1.53 26.19
N VAL A 208 -6.73 -1.34 24.93
CA VAL A 208 -5.96 -1.79 23.77
C VAL A 208 -4.66 -0.98 23.62
N CYS A 209 -4.74 0.34 23.77
CA CYS A 209 -3.57 1.22 23.70
C CYS A 209 -2.59 0.94 24.85
N GLU A 210 -3.08 0.82 26.08
CA GLU A 210 -2.25 0.52 27.26
C GLU A 210 -1.56 -0.84 27.14
N HIS A 211 -2.25 -1.87 26.62
CA HIS A 211 -1.62 -3.16 26.34
C HIS A 211 -0.49 -3.03 25.32
N ALA A 212 -0.71 -2.31 24.22
CA ALA A 212 0.31 -2.11 23.19
C ALA A 212 1.53 -1.33 23.72
N ILE A 213 1.29 -0.28 24.52
CA ILE A 213 2.34 0.55 25.13
C ILE A 213 3.12 -0.25 26.18
N SER A 214 2.45 -1.01 27.03
CA SER A 214 3.11 -1.88 28.01
C SER A 214 3.95 -2.96 27.32
N GLY A 215 3.45 -3.53 26.22
CA GLY A 215 4.19 -4.50 25.43
C GLY A 215 5.41 -3.91 24.73
N LEU A 216 5.31 -2.66 24.26
CA LEU A 216 6.42 -1.90 23.70
C LEU A 216 7.49 -1.58 24.76
N ALA A 217 7.08 -1.21 25.97
CA ALA A 217 8.01 -0.83 27.05
C ALA A 217 8.70 -2.02 27.73
N ASP A 218 8.20 -3.24 27.54
CA ASP A 218 8.72 -4.45 28.17
C ASP A 218 10.01 -4.94 27.47
N LYS A 219 11.15 -4.52 28.02
CA LYS A 219 12.50 -4.89 27.54
C LYS A 219 12.84 -6.38 27.73
N THR A 220 12.00 -7.17 28.38
CA THR A 220 12.22 -8.63 28.56
C THR A 220 11.75 -9.45 27.36
N LYS A 221 10.99 -8.85 26.43
CA LYS A 221 10.48 -9.54 25.25
C LYS A 221 11.58 -9.87 24.25
N LYS A 222 11.37 -10.95 23.50
CA LYS A 222 12.23 -11.31 22.37
C LYS A 222 12.23 -10.19 21.31
N PRO A 223 13.32 -10.00 20.55
CA PRO A 223 13.40 -8.95 19.53
C PRO A 223 12.26 -8.98 18.50
N ASP A 224 11.86 -10.15 18.05
CA ASP A 224 10.78 -10.33 17.06
C ASP A 224 9.39 -9.97 17.61
N ILE A 225 9.16 -10.19 18.91
CA ILE A 225 7.94 -9.75 19.61
C ILE A 225 7.98 -8.25 19.87
N THR A 226 9.14 -7.70 20.25
CA THR A 226 9.32 -6.24 20.40
C THR A 226 8.98 -5.52 19.10
N ARG A 227 9.48 -6.02 17.95
CA ARG A 227 9.13 -5.50 16.63
C ARG A 227 7.64 -5.58 16.33
N THR A 228 6.97 -6.65 16.78
CA THR A 228 5.50 -6.78 16.67
C THR A 228 4.79 -5.65 17.42
N TYR A 229 5.24 -5.28 18.62
CA TYR A 229 4.65 -4.15 19.36
C TYR A 229 4.95 -2.80 18.71
N VAL A 230 6.14 -2.59 18.11
CA VAL A 230 6.44 -1.40 17.30
C VAL A 230 5.44 -1.28 16.13
N GLN A 231 5.22 -2.38 15.41
CA GLN A 231 4.24 -2.43 14.31
C GLN A 231 2.80 -2.19 14.80
N MET A 232 2.44 -2.77 15.95
CA MET A 232 1.13 -2.59 16.57
C MET A 232 0.84 -1.11 16.90
N ILE A 233 1.82 -0.41 17.46
CA ILE A 233 1.73 1.01 17.78
C ILE A 233 1.52 1.86 16.52
N GLY A 234 2.30 1.61 15.47
CA GLY A 234 2.11 2.28 14.18
C GLY A 234 0.74 2.00 13.56
N ALA A 235 0.27 0.75 13.64
CA ALA A 235 -1.05 0.35 13.13
C ALA A 235 -2.20 1.02 13.91
N LEU A 236 -2.13 1.07 15.25
CA LEU A 236 -3.12 1.77 16.07
C LEU A 236 -3.21 3.24 15.70
N SER A 237 -2.07 3.94 15.60
CA SER A 237 -2.04 5.35 15.21
C SER A 237 -2.72 5.58 13.85
N ARG A 238 -2.45 4.73 12.85
CA ARG A 238 -3.11 4.82 11.53
C ARG A 238 -4.62 4.63 11.61
N SER A 239 -5.09 3.70 12.42
CA SER A 239 -6.50 3.32 12.48
C SER A 239 -7.35 4.21 13.38
N VAL A 240 -6.85 4.64 14.54
CA VAL A 240 -7.63 5.44 15.51
C VAL A 240 -7.34 6.94 15.44
N GLY A 241 -6.32 7.34 14.68
CA GLY A 241 -6.02 8.72 14.38
C GLY A 241 -5.70 9.55 15.62
N TYR A 242 -6.32 10.73 15.71
CA TYR A 242 -6.11 11.69 16.81
C TYR A 242 -6.34 11.10 18.21
N ARG A 243 -7.17 10.04 18.34
CA ARG A 243 -7.45 9.38 19.62
C ARG A 243 -6.20 8.74 20.24
N PHE A 244 -5.17 8.47 19.43
CA PHE A 244 -3.88 7.97 19.89
C PHE A 244 -2.93 9.07 20.40
N GLY A 245 -3.18 10.34 20.06
CA GLY A 245 -2.24 11.45 20.28
C GLY A 245 -1.79 11.63 21.74
N LYS A 246 -2.68 11.39 22.69
CA LYS A 246 -2.38 11.48 24.14
C LYS A 246 -1.29 10.52 24.63
N TYR A 247 -0.99 9.47 23.86
CA TYR A 247 0.03 8.48 24.21
C TYR A 247 1.42 8.78 23.63
N LEU A 248 1.53 9.74 22.70
CA LEU A 248 2.81 10.06 22.04
C LEU A 248 3.95 10.40 23.02
N PRO A 249 3.73 11.13 24.14
CA PRO A 249 4.80 11.40 25.09
C PRO A 249 5.44 10.15 25.71
N ALA A 250 4.68 9.05 25.84
CA ALA A 250 5.19 7.78 26.34
C ALA A 250 5.81 6.91 25.22
N VAL A 251 5.32 7.05 23.99
CA VAL A 251 5.65 6.15 22.88
C VAL A 251 6.85 6.64 22.06
N VAL A 252 6.89 7.92 21.70
CA VAL A 252 7.90 8.46 20.77
C VAL A 252 9.32 8.27 21.29
N PRO A 253 9.66 8.57 22.56
CA PRO A 253 11.02 8.36 23.07
C PRO A 253 11.47 6.90 22.99
N VAL A 254 10.56 5.96 23.29
CA VAL A 254 10.84 4.52 23.24
C VAL A 254 11.07 4.04 21.82
N LEU A 255 10.29 4.52 20.84
CA LEU A 255 10.52 4.19 19.44
C LEU A 255 11.86 4.74 18.94
N MET A 256 12.23 5.97 19.30
CA MET A 256 13.52 6.56 18.93
C MET A 256 14.69 5.78 19.55
N GLU A 257 14.55 5.32 20.80
CA GLU A 257 15.53 4.42 21.43
C GLU A 257 15.70 3.13 20.63
N TYR A 258 14.61 2.49 20.20
CA TYR A 258 14.69 1.28 19.37
C TYR A 258 15.30 1.52 17.99
N CYS A 259 15.07 2.69 17.39
CA CYS A 259 15.69 3.07 16.13
C CYS A 259 17.21 3.17 16.26
N ASN A 260 17.68 3.90 17.29
CA ASN A 260 19.09 4.20 17.52
C ASN A 260 19.87 2.99 18.07
N ALA A 261 19.22 2.15 18.88
CA ALA A 261 19.82 0.96 19.47
C ALA A 261 19.70 -0.29 18.59
N ALA A 262 19.05 -0.19 17.42
CA ALA A 262 18.99 -1.28 16.45
C ALA A 262 20.42 -1.72 16.07
N ALA A 263 20.66 -3.03 16.04
CA ALA A 263 21.96 -3.56 15.62
C ALA A 263 22.26 -3.18 14.16
N GLU A 264 23.54 -3.23 13.78
CA GLU A 264 23.93 -3.18 12.37
C GLU A 264 23.18 -4.29 11.61
N GLY A 265 22.49 -3.94 10.52
CA GLY A 265 21.64 -4.87 9.76
C GLY A 265 20.20 -5.08 10.27
N ASP A 266 19.79 -4.56 11.44
CA ASP A 266 18.36 -4.60 11.85
C ASP A 266 17.53 -3.48 11.20
N ASP A 267 17.53 -3.48 9.87
CA ASP A 267 16.84 -2.49 9.04
C ASP A 267 15.31 -2.62 9.14
N GLU A 268 14.81 -3.83 9.40
CA GLU A 268 13.39 -4.06 9.65
C GLU A 268 12.92 -3.28 10.90
N MET A 269 13.70 -3.23 11.99
CA MET A 269 13.35 -2.42 13.16
C MET A 269 13.30 -0.93 12.84
N ARG A 270 14.34 -0.41 12.15
CA ARG A 270 14.43 1.01 11.77
C ARG A 270 13.28 1.42 10.87
N GLU A 271 12.97 0.62 9.85
CA GLU A 271 11.83 0.82 8.95
C GLU A 271 10.52 0.91 9.74
N ASN A 272 10.26 -0.06 10.64
CA ASN A 272 9.01 -0.09 11.41
C ASN A 272 8.86 1.12 12.34
N VAL A 273 9.96 1.59 12.94
CA VAL A 273 9.95 2.83 13.74
C VAL A 273 9.62 4.03 12.86
N LEU A 274 10.32 4.21 11.73
CA LEU A 274 10.11 5.33 10.81
C LEU A 274 8.67 5.37 10.28
N GLN A 275 8.08 4.23 9.93
CA GLN A 275 6.66 4.14 9.54
C GLN A 275 5.70 4.51 10.69
N GLY A 276 6.07 4.21 11.93
CA GLY A 276 5.34 4.64 13.12
C GLY A 276 5.38 6.16 13.31
N LEU A 277 6.58 6.76 13.21
CA LEU A 277 6.80 8.20 13.31
C LEU A 277 6.08 8.96 12.19
N GLU A 278 6.16 8.48 10.95
CA GLU A 278 5.41 9.00 9.80
C GLU A 278 3.91 9.04 10.13
N SER A 279 3.37 7.95 10.69
CA SER A 279 1.96 7.93 11.08
C SER A 279 1.63 8.96 12.14
N PHE A 280 2.49 9.20 13.14
CA PHE A 280 2.22 10.19 14.18
C PHE A 280 2.18 11.60 13.62
N VAL A 281 3.10 11.92 12.69
CA VAL A 281 3.14 13.21 11.99
C VAL A 281 1.81 13.48 11.28
N LEU A 282 1.29 12.49 10.56
CA LEU A 282 0.05 12.61 9.79
C LEU A 282 -1.23 12.56 10.63
N ARG A 283 -1.25 11.75 11.69
CA ARG A 283 -2.48 11.40 12.42
C ARG A 283 -2.69 12.18 13.72
N CYS A 284 -1.61 12.67 14.32
CA CYS A 284 -1.60 13.39 15.59
C CYS A 284 -0.85 14.74 15.45
N PRO A 285 -1.28 15.61 14.52
CA PRO A 285 -0.49 16.79 14.17
C PRO A 285 -0.32 17.77 15.34
N ARG A 286 -1.18 17.81 16.35
CA ARG A 286 -0.95 18.71 17.49
C ARG A 286 0.08 18.13 18.46
N GLU A 287 -0.14 16.89 18.84
CA GLU A 287 0.58 16.19 19.90
C GLU A 287 2.01 15.81 19.50
N VAL A 288 2.27 15.61 18.20
CA VAL A 288 3.61 15.26 17.68
C VAL A 288 4.57 16.46 17.64
N THR A 289 4.06 17.70 17.74
CA THR A 289 4.85 18.94 17.59
C THR A 289 6.15 18.97 18.39
N PRO A 290 6.18 18.61 19.69
CA PRO A 290 7.40 18.65 20.50
C PRO A 290 8.50 17.70 20.01
N PHE A 291 8.17 16.71 19.18
CA PHE A 291 9.08 15.68 18.72
C PHE A 291 9.56 15.91 17.29
N LEU A 292 9.02 16.88 16.56
CA LEU A 292 9.29 17.04 15.13
C LEU A 292 10.76 17.27 14.80
N GLU A 293 11.48 18.02 15.62
CA GLU A 293 12.91 18.27 15.41
C GLU A 293 13.72 16.97 15.49
N ALA A 294 13.43 16.14 16.51
CA ALA A 294 14.07 14.84 16.66
C ALA A 294 13.67 13.85 15.55
N ILE A 295 12.39 13.84 15.14
CA ILE A 295 11.93 13.01 14.02
C ILE A 295 12.64 13.42 12.72
N LEU A 296 12.73 14.73 12.45
CA LEU A 296 13.46 15.25 11.29
C LEU A 296 14.92 14.79 11.29
N ALA A 297 15.61 14.90 12.43
CA ALA A 297 17.01 14.47 12.55
C ALA A 297 17.18 12.99 12.19
N ILE A 298 16.34 12.10 12.74
CA ILE A 298 16.33 10.66 12.44
C ILE A 298 16.06 10.42 10.95
N CYS A 299 15.11 11.12 10.34
CA CYS A 299 14.83 10.99 8.91
C CYS A 299 16.03 11.41 8.05
N LEU A 300 16.72 12.50 8.39
CA LEU A 300 17.88 12.97 7.63
C LEU A 300 19.10 12.04 7.79
N GLU A 301 19.26 11.43 8.96
CA GLU A 301 20.26 10.40 9.22
C GLU A 301 19.99 9.16 8.36
N TYR A 302 18.79 8.58 8.48
CA TYR A 302 18.45 7.34 7.79
C TYR A 302 18.17 7.49 6.31
N LEU A 303 17.99 8.71 5.79
CA LEU A 303 17.99 8.95 4.35
C LEU A 303 19.38 8.70 3.72
N LYS A 304 20.46 8.87 4.49
CA LYS A 304 21.86 8.63 4.06
C LYS A 304 22.35 7.21 4.32
N TYR A 305 21.58 6.42 5.06
CA TYR A 305 22.01 5.12 5.54
C TYR A 305 22.06 4.11 4.40
N ASP A 306 23.26 3.86 3.88
CA ASP A 306 23.57 2.92 2.80
C ASP A 306 24.85 2.14 3.15
N PRO A 307 24.80 1.26 4.18
CA PRO A 307 26.00 0.59 4.72
C PRO A 307 26.70 -0.32 3.71
N ASN A 308 25.99 -0.76 2.67
CA ASN A 308 26.51 -1.63 1.63
C ASN A 308 27.04 -0.86 0.40
N PHE A 309 27.09 0.48 0.47
CA PHE A 309 27.62 1.30 -0.61
C PHE A 309 29.09 1.62 -0.35
N SER A 310 29.98 0.99 -1.13
CA SER A 310 31.43 1.21 -1.12
C SER A 310 31.89 2.25 -2.15
N GLY A 311 30.97 2.89 -2.88
CA GLY A 311 31.32 3.79 -3.97
C GLY A 311 32.03 5.06 -3.46
N ASP A 312 33.29 5.23 -3.87
CA ASP A 312 34.11 6.40 -3.64
C ASP A 312 33.34 7.68 -3.94
N ALA A 313 33.21 8.54 -2.92
CA ALA A 313 32.44 9.78 -3.00
C ALA A 313 33.12 10.89 -3.83
N ASP A 314 34.28 10.62 -4.44
CA ASP A 314 35.20 11.63 -4.99
C ASP A 314 35.66 11.36 -6.44
N GLU A 315 34.91 10.63 -7.28
CA GLU A 315 35.10 10.76 -8.74
C GLU A 315 34.28 11.97 -9.25
N GLU A 316 34.91 13.15 -9.14
CA GLU A 316 34.50 14.34 -9.85
C GLU A 316 34.59 14.09 -11.38
N ASP A 317 33.42 14.03 -12.03
CA ASP A 317 33.16 14.34 -13.44
C ASP A 317 34.39 14.21 -14.39
N GLU A 318 34.70 12.99 -14.85
CA GLU A 318 35.19 12.82 -16.22
C GLU A 318 34.01 12.39 -17.09
N ASP A 319 33.70 13.22 -18.09
CA ASP A 319 32.75 12.95 -19.15
C ASP A 319 33.11 11.63 -19.84
N MET A 320 32.61 10.51 -19.32
CA MET A 320 32.61 9.22 -20.01
C MET A 320 31.66 9.32 -21.20
N GLU A 321 32.17 9.85 -22.31
CA GLU A 321 31.66 9.53 -23.63
C GLU A 321 31.61 8.01 -23.73
N CYS A 322 30.41 7.45 -23.82
CA CYS A 322 30.23 6.04 -24.17
C CYS A 322 30.86 5.80 -25.55
N SER A 323 32.13 5.39 -25.56
CA SER A 323 32.66 4.62 -26.68
C SER A 323 31.91 3.30 -26.67
N ASP A 324 31.19 3.02 -27.75
CA ASP A 324 30.78 1.67 -28.11
C ASP A 324 32.07 0.84 -28.24
N ASP A 325 32.44 0.11 -27.20
CA ASP A 325 33.34 -1.03 -27.34
C ASP A 325 32.64 -2.25 -26.74
N GLU A 326 32.17 -3.07 -27.67
CA GLU A 326 31.76 -4.45 -27.47
C GLU A 326 32.95 -5.26 -26.92
N ASP A 327 32.65 -6.26 -26.10
CA ASP A 327 33.52 -7.34 -25.61
C ASP A 327 34.44 -7.06 -24.39
N ALA A 328 33.92 -7.41 -23.20
CA ALA A 328 34.75 -7.94 -22.12
C ALA A 328 33.96 -9.02 -21.35
N ASP A 329 34.21 -10.28 -21.72
CA ASP A 329 33.72 -11.48 -21.05
C ASP A 329 34.41 -11.73 -19.69
N GLU A 330 33.59 -12.27 -18.79
CA GLU A 330 33.85 -13.32 -17.79
C GLU A 330 34.62 -13.05 -16.47
N GLU A 331 33.87 -13.39 -15.40
CA GLU A 331 34.29 -14.09 -14.17
C GLU A 331 35.02 -13.32 -13.06
N SER A 332 34.27 -12.93 -12.03
CA SER A 332 34.28 -13.60 -10.71
C SER A 332 33.69 -12.69 -9.64
N GLU A 333 32.58 -13.10 -9.01
CA GLU A 333 32.26 -12.83 -7.59
C GLU A 333 30.94 -13.55 -7.22
N ASP A 334 30.89 -14.86 -7.48
CA ASP A 334 29.95 -15.76 -6.80
C ASP A 334 30.47 -16.01 -5.37
N GLU A 335 30.39 -14.99 -4.50
CA GLU A 335 30.39 -15.19 -3.04
C GLU A 335 29.72 -14.02 -2.29
N TYR A 336 28.60 -13.49 -2.80
CA TYR A 336 27.69 -12.68 -1.98
C TYR A 336 26.58 -13.57 -1.44
N SER A 337 26.61 -13.80 -0.13
CA SER A 337 25.46 -14.26 0.62
C SER A 337 24.31 -13.27 0.39
N ASP A 338 23.30 -13.70 -0.36
CA ASP A 338 22.04 -12.98 -0.66
C ASP A 338 21.15 -12.83 0.61
N ASP A 339 21.76 -12.53 1.76
CA ASP A 339 21.03 -12.06 2.94
C ASP A 339 20.59 -10.62 2.67
N GLU A 340 19.47 -10.50 1.96
CA GLU A 340 18.68 -9.32 1.59
C GLU A 340 19.18 -7.97 2.16
N ASP A 341 19.97 -7.22 1.40
CA ASP A 341 20.15 -5.77 1.63
C ASP A 341 18.76 -5.11 1.69
N SER A 342 18.35 -4.74 2.90
CA SER A 342 17.05 -4.10 3.16
C SER A 342 17.22 -2.67 3.65
N SER A 343 18.44 -2.13 3.60
CA SER A 343 18.77 -0.75 3.98
C SER A 343 17.98 0.27 3.16
N TRP A 344 17.64 -0.08 1.91
CA TRP A 344 16.79 0.71 1.03
C TRP A 344 15.38 0.92 1.60
N LYS A 345 14.80 -0.04 2.33
CA LYS A 345 13.49 0.10 2.96
C LYS A 345 13.53 1.16 4.07
N THR A 346 14.61 1.19 4.84
CA THR A 346 14.89 2.23 5.84
C THR A 346 15.00 3.62 5.19
N ARG A 347 15.76 3.76 4.09
CA ARG A 347 15.86 5.03 3.34
C ARG A 347 14.50 5.48 2.79
N ARG A 348 13.68 4.56 2.27
CA ARG A 348 12.31 4.86 1.81
C ARG A 348 11.40 5.33 2.93
N ALA A 349 11.43 4.66 4.08
CA ALA A 349 10.62 5.04 5.23
C ALA A 349 11.00 6.44 5.74
N ALA A 350 12.30 6.77 5.75
CA ALA A 350 12.78 8.11 6.08
C ALA A 350 12.29 9.16 5.08
N ALA A 351 12.40 8.90 3.77
CA ALA A 351 11.88 9.79 2.72
C ALA A 351 10.36 10.04 2.88
N ARG A 352 9.56 8.99 3.10
CA ARG A 352 8.10 9.13 3.30
C ARG A 352 7.76 9.93 4.55
N CYS A 353 8.51 9.74 5.63
CA CYS A 353 8.34 10.54 6.84
C CYS A 353 8.70 12.02 6.60
N LEU A 354 9.68 12.34 5.75
CA LEU A 354 9.94 13.72 5.32
C LEU A 354 8.75 14.30 4.54
N THR A 355 8.17 13.55 3.60
CA THR A 355 6.93 13.96 2.92
C THR A 355 5.81 14.26 3.92
N ALA A 356 5.63 13.42 4.94
CA ALA A 356 4.64 13.66 5.99
C ALA A 356 4.89 14.97 6.74
N ILE A 357 6.14 15.29 7.09
CA ILE A 357 6.50 16.56 7.74
C ILE A 357 6.19 17.73 6.82
N ILE A 358 6.67 17.70 5.58
CA ILE A 358 6.52 18.78 4.60
C ILE A 358 5.04 19.09 4.35
N THR A 359 4.24 18.07 4.06
CA THR A 359 2.84 18.23 3.66
C THR A 359 1.93 18.61 4.84
N SER A 360 2.29 18.20 6.07
CA SER A 360 1.49 18.51 7.26
C SER A 360 1.92 19.79 7.98
N ARG A 361 3.17 20.27 7.78
CA ARG A 361 3.75 21.43 8.49
C ARG A 361 4.34 22.49 7.56
N PRO A 362 3.52 23.26 6.82
CA PRO A 362 4.00 24.34 5.97
C PRO A 362 4.81 25.42 6.72
N GLU A 363 4.61 25.58 8.02
CA GLU A 363 5.40 26.48 8.86
C GLU A 363 6.87 26.07 8.97
N LEU A 364 7.22 24.82 8.68
CA LEU A 364 8.59 24.30 8.72
C LEU A 364 9.30 24.37 7.36
N LEU A 365 8.69 24.93 6.31
CA LEU A 365 9.28 25.00 4.97
C LEU A 365 10.69 25.61 4.97
N GLY A 366 10.92 26.66 5.76
CA GLY A 366 12.26 27.27 5.88
C GLY A 366 13.31 26.28 6.39
N GLN A 367 12.97 25.47 7.39
CA GLN A 367 13.83 24.41 7.92
C GLN A 367 14.03 23.29 6.90
N MET A 368 12.99 22.92 6.14
CA MET A 368 13.08 21.91 5.09
C MET A 368 14.05 22.33 3.98
N TYR A 369 14.00 23.60 3.54
CA TYR A 369 14.96 24.12 2.58
C TYR A 369 16.39 24.21 3.12
N ALA A 370 16.57 24.48 4.42
CA ALA A 370 17.88 24.57 5.03
C ALA A 370 18.54 23.21 5.27
N GLN A 371 17.78 22.21 5.73
CA GLN A 371 18.33 20.93 6.21
C GLN A 371 18.07 19.76 5.25
N ALA A 372 16.86 19.63 4.71
CA ALA A 372 16.45 18.47 3.92
C ALA A 372 16.72 18.64 2.42
N CYS A 373 16.41 19.82 1.86
CA CYS A 373 16.49 20.07 0.43
C CYS A 373 17.91 19.85 -0.16
N PRO A 374 19.00 20.36 0.44
CA PRO A 374 20.35 20.14 -0.10
C PRO A 374 20.71 18.65 -0.15
N LEU A 375 20.32 17.90 0.89
CA LEU A 375 20.54 16.46 0.97
C LEU A 375 19.71 15.69 -0.07
N LEU A 376 18.45 16.04 -0.25
CA LEU A 376 17.59 15.41 -1.27
C LEU A 376 18.13 15.65 -2.67
N ILE A 377 18.63 16.86 -2.96
CA ILE A 377 19.25 17.19 -4.26
C ILE A 377 20.51 16.36 -4.48
N SER A 378 21.41 16.27 -3.49
CA SER A 378 22.64 15.47 -3.62
C SER A 378 22.33 13.97 -3.77
N ARG A 379 21.22 13.49 -3.21
CA ARG A 379 20.76 12.10 -3.31
C ARG A 379 19.89 11.80 -4.53
N LEU A 380 19.74 12.74 -5.47
CA LEU A 380 19.14 12.41 -6.78
C LEU A 380 19.91 11.30 -7.52
N ARG A 381 21.19 11.09 -7.18
CA ARG A 381 22.05 10.00 -7.67
C ARG A 381 21.90 8.67 -6.91
N GLU A 382 20.80 8.47 -6.19
CA GLU A 382 20.50 7.22 -5.48
C GLU A 382 20.55 6.00 -6.43
N ARG A 383 21.16 4.89 -6.01
CA ARG A 383 21.27 3.67 -6.83
C ARG A 383 19.96 2.89 -6.87
N GLU A 384 19.24 2.89 -5.76
CA GLU A 384 17.97 2.17 -5.62
C GLU A 384 16.82 2.95 -6.26
N GLU A 385 16.27 2.46 -7.38
CA GLU A 385 15.19 3.15 -8.10
C GLU A 385 13.96 3.45 -7.22
N SER A 386 13.66 2.56 -6.29
CA SER A 386 12.53 2.69 -5.37
C SER A 386 12.75 3.86 -4.38
N VAL A 387 13.96 3.99 -3.82
CA VAL A 387 14.37 5.10 -2.94
C VAL A 387 14.45 6.40 -3.74
N LYS A 388 15.06 6.37 -4.93
CA LYS A 388 15.16 7.53 -5.84
C LYS A 388 13.78 8.10 -6.15
N SER A 389 12.80 7.22 -6.44
CA SER A 389 11.41 7.63 -6.68
C SER A 389 10.81 8.37 -5.48
N ASP A 390 11.02 7.87 -4.26
CA ASP A 390 10.53 8.51 -3.05
C ASP A 390 11.26 9.86 -2.80
N ILE A 391 12.57 9.98 -3.07
CA ILE A 391 13.32 11.26 -3.00
C ILE A 391 12.74 12.31 -3.95
N PHE A 392 12.45 11.94 -5.20
CA PHE A 392 11.77 12.84 -6.15
C PHE A 392 10.41 13.28 -5.62
N ASN A 393 9.61 12.37 -5.06
CA ASN A 393 8.31 12.70 -4.47
C ASN A 393 8.44 13.70 -3.32
N VAL A 394 9.45 13.54 -2.43
CA VAL A 394 9.70 14.50 -1.35
C VAL A 394 9.99 15.89 -1.90
N LEU A 395 10.86 16.01 -2.91
CA LEU A 395 11.17 17.29 -3.55
C LEU A 395 9.95 17.90 -4.24
N ILE A 396 9.17 17.09 -4.95
CA ILE A 396 7.93 17.49 -5.62
C ILE A 396 6.92 18.04 -4.59
N ASP A 397 6.72 17.33 -3.48
CA ASP A 397 5.79 17.77 -2.44
C ASP A 397 6.29 19.01 -1.69
N LEU A 398 7.60 19.19 -1.55
CA LEU A 398 8.19 20.44 -1.06
C LEU A 398 7.84 21.63 -1.98
N LEU A 399 7.98 21.45 -3.30
CA LEU A 399 7.62 22.50 -4.27
C LEU A 399 6.12 22.79 -4.28
N ARG A 400 5.27 21.76 -4.29
CA ARG A 400 3.81 21.91 -4.21
C ARG A 400 3.40 22.65 -2.94
N THR A 401 3.95 22.26 -1.80
CA THR A 401 3.63 22.87 -0.50
C THR A 401 4.09 24.33 -0.48
N THR A 402 5.27 24.63 -1.04
CA THR A 402 5.79 26.00 -1.18
C THR A 402 4.89 26.85 -2.08
N GLY A 403 4.49 26.33 -3.24
CA GLY A 403 3.57 27.00 -4.15
C GLY A 403 2.20 27.27 -3.51
N ALA A 404 1.65 26.30 -2.76
CA ALA A 404 0.41 26.46 -2.02
C ALA A 404 0.52 27.47 -0.86
N ALA A 405 1.68 27.53 -0.20
CA ALA A 405 1.96 28.47 0.88
C ALA A 405 2.33 29.88 0.41
N SER A 406 2.60 30.09 -0.88
CA SER A 406 3.06 31.37 -1.48
C SER A 406 2.25 32.61 -1.09
N LYS A 407 0.96 32.44 -0.78
CA LYS A 407 0.06 33.54 -0.36
C LYS A 407 0.21 33.93 1.12
N LYS A 408 1.04 33.23 1.88
CA LYS A 408 1.29 33.44 3.31
C LYS A 408 2.71 33.99 3.54
N PRO A 409 2.96 34.66 4.68
CA PRO A 409 4.30 35.16 5.02
C PRO A 409 5.37 34.07 5.01
N GLU A 410 5.06 32.87 5.53
CA GLU A 410 5.99 31.74 5.52
C GLU A 410 6.35 31.32 4.08
N GLY A 411 5.38 31.40 3.16
CA GLY A 411 5.59 31.08 1.75
C GLY A 411 6.50 32.08 1.03
N THR A 412 6.50 33.36 1.41
CA THR A 412 7.39 34.35 0.78
C THR A 412 8.86 34.05 1.09
N SER A 413 9.16 33.70 2.34
CA SER A 413 10.51 33.25 2.73
C SER A 413 10.88 31.94 2.04
N ALA A 414 9.95 30.98 1.98
CA ALA A 414 10.18 29.70 1.30
C ALA A 414 10.45 29.87 -0.21
N LEU A 415 9.77 30.81 -0.88
CA LEU A 415 10.03 31.14 -2.28
C LEU A 415 11.41 31.76 -2.49
N THR A 416 11.88 32.60 -1.57
CA THR A 416 13.26 33.14 -1.65
C THR A 416 14.29 32.03 -1.50
N LEU A 417 14.07 31.09 -0.57
CA LEU A 417 14.94 29.93 -0.39
C LEU A 417 14.90 29.00 -1.62
N LEU A 418 13.71 28.79 -2.20
CA LEU A 418 13.53 28.04 -3.44
C LEU A 418 14.34 28.65 -4.57
N SER A 419 14.24 29.97 -4.81
CA SER A 419 15.03 30.68 -5.82
C SER A 419 16.53 30.46 -5.65
N GLY A 420 17.03 30.40 -4.41
CA GLY A 420 18.43 30.14 -4.12
C GLY A 420 18.90 28.73 -4.48
N VAL A 421 18.01 27.73 -4.50
CA VAL A 421 18.37 26.32 -4.79
C VAL A 421 18.07 25.88 -6.22
N VAL A 422 17.36 26.69 -7.02
CA VAL A 422 16.99 26.38 -8.41
C VAL A 422 18.17 25.90 -9.23
N GLY A 423 19.29 26.64 -9.22
CA GLY A 423 20.44 26.31 -10.06
C GLY A 423 20.98 24.90 -9.78
N ASN A 424 21.11 24.54 -8.50
CA ASN A 424 21.58 23.21 -8.10
C ASN A 424 20.54 22.12 -8.39
N LEU A 425 19.27 22.40 -8.12
CA LEU A 425 18.16 21.48 -8.40
C LEU A 425 18.11 21.12 -9.89
N ILE A 426 18.25 22.10 -10.78
CA ILE A 426 18.29 21.89 -12.22
C ILE A 426 19.57 21.16 -12.63
N LYS A 427 20.73 21.55 -12.11
CA LYS A 427 22.00 20.88 -12.41
C LYS A 427 21.92 19.37 -12.14
N GLU A 428 21.53 18.97 -10.93
CA GLU A 428 21.50 17.55 -10.55
C GLU A 428 20.34 16.78 -11.20
N SER A 429 19.14 17.37 -11.29
CA SER A 429 18.00 16.70 -11.97
C SER A 429 18.22 16.53 -13.48
N LYS A 430 18.97 17.43 -14.14
CA LYS A 430 19.35 17.24 -15.55
C LYS A 430 20.26 16.03 -15.76
N LYS A 431 21.18 15.74 -14.82
CA LYS A 431 22.02 14.53 -14.89
C LYS A 431 21.13 13.27 -14.95
N GLN A 432 20.00 13.28 -14.24
CA GLN A 432 19.05 12.17 -14.18
C GLN A 432 18.22 11.96 -15.46
N VAL A 433 18.12 12.95 -16.37
CA VAL A 433 17.43 12.78 -17.67
C VAL A 433 18.16 11.80 -18.59
N LYS A 434 19.49 11.68 -18.42
CA LYS A 434 20.33 10.78 -19.22
C LYS A 434 20.17 9.31 -18.83
N GLU A 435 19.58 9.01 -17.68
CA GLU A 435 19.42 7.62 -17.21
C GLU A 435 18.53 6.79 -18.14
N LYS A 436 18.68 5.45 -18.09
CA LYS A 436 17.83 4.55 -18.89
C LYS A 436 16.37 4.56 -18.38
N SER A 437 16.18 4.68 -17.07
CA SER A 437 14.88 4.57 -16.40
C SER A 437 13.86 5.62 -16.86
N LEU A 438 12.75 5.15 -17.44
CA LEU A 438 11.64 6.01 -17.84
C LEU A 438 10.98 6.68 -16.63
N LYS A 439 10.89 5.94 -15.51
CA LYS A 439 10.30 6.43 -14.27
C LYS A 439 11.09 7.63 -13.72
N THR A 440 12.41 7.57 -13.73
CA THR A 440 13.28 8.69 -13.36
C THR A 440 13.06 9.89 -14.26
N LYS A 441 12.99 9.71 -15.59
CA LYS A 441 12.72 10.80 -16.54
C LYS A 441 11.39 11.50 -16.26
N VAL A 442 10.33 10.72 -16.05
CA VAL A 442 8.99 11.25 -15.70
C VAL A 442 9.06 12.04 -14.38
N ALA A 443 9.78 11.53 -13.38
CA ALA A 443 9.95 12.21 -12.10
C ALA A 443 10.69 13.55 -12.23
N VAL A 444 11.73 13.63 -13.06
CA VAL A 444 12.44 14.88 -13.37
C VAL A 444 11.51 15.90 -14.00
N PHE A 445 10.69 15.49 -14.97
CA PHE A 445 9.76 16.42 -15.62
C PHE A 445 8.67 16.88 -14.65
N LEU A 446 8.15 15.99 -13.81
CA LEU A 446 7.19 16.36 -12.79
C LEU A 446 7.79 17.36 -11.79
N LEU A 447 9.03 17.15 -11.37
CA LEU A 447 9.78 18.08 -10.53
C LEU A 447 9.92 19.46 -11.19
N TRP A 448 10.32 19.54 -12.46
CA TRP A 448 10.44 20.81 -13.18
C TRP A 448 9.09 21.51 -13.40
N LYS A 449 8.02 20.75 -13.65
CA LYS A 449 6.66 21.30 -13.73
C LYS A 449 6.28 21.95 -12.41
N GLU A 450 6.45 21.24 -11.30
CA GLU A 450 6.09 21.76 -9.97
C GLU A 450 6.95 22.96 -9.58
N LEU A 451 8.21 22.99 -10.03
CA LEU A 451 9.07 24.16 -9.86
C LEU A 451 8.52 25.40 -10.56
N VAL A 452 8.08 25.27 -11.82
CA VAL A 452 7.47 26.38 -12.58
C VAL A 452 6.14 26.81 -11.96
N MET A 453 5.36 25.86 -11.44
CA MET A 453 4.11 26.15 -10.75
C MET A 453 4.32 26.91 -9.44
N ALA A 454 5.34 26.54 -8.66
CA ALA A 454 5.68 27.19 -7.40
C ALA A 454 6.37 28.55 -7.60
N LEU A 455 7.26 28.65 -8.59
CA LEU A 455 8.05 29.84 -8.90
C LEU A 455 7.89 30.20 -10.39
N PRO A 456 6.89 31.03 -10.73
CA PRO A 456 6.73 31.54 -12.09
C PRO A 456 8.02 32.23 -12.55
N ASN A 457 8.50 31.88 -13.75
CA ASN A 457 9.80 32.28 -14.32
C ASN A 457 11.05 31.66 -13.64
N GLY A 458 10.89 30.74 -12.71
CA GLY A 458 12.02 30.10 -12.01
C GLY A 458 13.00 29.36 -12.92
N LEU A 459 12.59 28.98 -14.13
CA LEU A 459 13.45 28.32 -15.12
C LEU A 459 14.10 29.27 -16.13
N GLN A 460 13.84 30.57 -16.09
CA GLN A 460 14.17 31.50 -17.18
C GLN A 460 15.65 31.39 -17.63
N ASP A 461 16.57 31.34 -16.67
CA ASP A 461 18.02 31.27 -16.95
C ASP A 461 18.52 29.86 -17.32
N HIS A 462 17.65 28.85 -17.22
CA HIS A 462 17.99 27.44 -17.43
C HIS A 462 17.32 26.81 -18.66
N ILE A 463 16.32 27.47 -19.27
CA ILE A 463 15.55 26.96 -20.42
C ILE A 463 16.46 26.47 -21.55
N ALA A 464 17.47 27.27 -21.92
CA ALA A 464 18.39 26.93 -23.02
C ALA A 464 19.12 25.59 -22.80
N GLY A 465 19.43 25.25 -21.55
CA GLY A 465 20.07 23.97 -21.21
C GLY A 465 19.09 22.81 -21.02
N ILE A 466 17.81 23.08 -20.75
CA ILE A 466 16.79 22.08 -20.46
C ILE A 466 16.13 21.57 -21.76
N VAL A 467 15.85 22.46 -22.71
CA VAL A 467 15.14 22.13 -23.95
C VAL A 467 15.77 20.98 -24.74
N PRO A 468 17.10 20.93 -24.97
CA PRO A 468 17.71 19.80 -25.69
C PRO A 468 17.53 18.45 -24.99
N SER A 469 17.57 18.44 -23.65
CA SER A 469 17.34 17.24 -22.84
C SER A 469 15.89 16.77 -22.93
N LEU A 470 14.93 17.70 -22.97
CA LEU A 470 13.51 17.39 -23.20
C LEU A 470 13.28 16.78 -24.58
N GLU A 471 13.83 17.40 -25.62
CA GLU A 471 13.71 16.92 -27.00
C GLU A 471 14.28 15.50 -27.15
N LYS A 472 15.47 15.23 -26.59
CA LYS A 472 16.09 13.90 -26.60
C LYS A 472 15.29 12.85 -25.82
N ALA A 473 14.72 13.22 -24.66
CA ALA A 473 13.90 12.28 -23.89
C ALA A 473 12.56 11.95 -24.57
N LEU A 474 11.96 12.95 -25.23
CA LEU A 474 10.72 12.79 -25.99
C LEU A 474 10.94 11.96 -27.27
N SER A 475 12.07 12.12 -27.97
CA SER A 475 12.37 11.32 -29.17
C SER A 475 12.52 9.82 -28.85
N VAL A 476 13.14 9.49 -27.72
CA VAL A 476 13.26 8.10 -27.23
C VAL A 476 11.89 7.54 -26.79
N SER A 477 11.06 8.34 -26.13
CA SER A 477 9.74 7.89 -25.63
C SER A 477 8.69 7.74 -26.73
N VAL A 478 8.78 8.54 -27.80
CA VAL A 478 7.97 8.40 -29.01
C VAL A 478 8.33 7.14 -29.81
N LEU A 479 9.60 6.71 -29.78
CA LEU A 479 10.02 5.45 -30.41
C LEU A 479 9.37 4.22 -29.76
N VAL A 480 9.22 4.21 -28.43
CA VAL A 480 8.60 3.12 -27.66
C VAL A 480 7.10 2.98 -27.98
N LEU A 481 6.41 4.10 -28.25
CA LEU A 481 5.01 4.10 -28.68
C LEU A 481 4.81 3.67 -30.15
N CYS A 482 5.85 3.76 -30.99
CA CYS A 482 5.80 3.36 -32.39
C CYS A 482 6.16 1.89 -32.67
N ILE A 483 6.72 1.17 -31.68
CA ILE A 483 7.22 -0.21 -31.84
C ILE A 483 6.33 -1.25 -31.10
N ALA A 484 5.42 -0.83 -30.21
CA ALA A 484 4.55 -1.75 -29.48
C ALA A 484 3.29 -2.16 -30.29
N PRO A 485 2.95 -3.46 -30.37
CA PRO A 485 1.69 -3.89 -30.97
C PRO A 485 0.48 -3.38 -30.15
N PRO A 486 -0.66 -3.10 -30.81
CA PRO A 486 -1.79 -2.36 -30.24
C PRO A 486 -2.48 -3.04 -29.04
N GLU A 487 -2.14 -4.30 -28.74
CA GLU A 487 -2.73 -5.07 -27.64
C GLU A 487 -2.00 -4.87 -26.28
N ALA A 488 -0.81 -4.25 -26.27
CA ALA A 488 -0.06 -3.97 -25.04
C ALA A 488 -0.37 -2.59 -24.40
N ALA A 489 -1.19 -1.76 -25.05
CA ALA A 489 -1.46 -0.39 -24.63
C ALA A 489 -2.30 -0.26 -23.33
N SER A 490 -2.91 -1.36 -22.84
CA SER A 490 -3.74 -1.35 -21.62
C SER A 490 -2.95 -1.49 -20.32
N THR A 491 -1.63 -1.71 -20.37
CA THR A 491 -0.78 -1.89 -19.17
C THR A 491 0.16 -0.72 -18.89
N PHE A 492 0.08 0.38 -19.64
CA PHE A 492 1.00 1.52 -19.55
C PHE A 492 0.29 2.84 -19.15
N GLU A 493 -0.18 2.94 -17.91
CA GLU A 493 -0.70 4.21 -17.35
C GLU A 493 0.39 5.28 -17.16
N GLY A 494 1.68 4.91 -17.14
CA GLY A 494 2.81 5.83 -16.95
C GLY A 494 3.08 6.79 -18.12
N ASN A 495 2.65 6.45 -19.35
CA ASN A 495 2.98 7.21 -20.56
C ASN A 495 1.96 8.31 -20.91
N ALA A 496 0.75 8.26 -20.36
CA ALA A 496 -0.26 9.30 -20.59
C ALA A 496 0.18 10.65 -20.00
N MET A 497 0.94 10.65 -18.89
CA MET A 497 1.43 11.88 -18.28
C MET A 497 2.37 12.67 -19.19
N LEU A 498 3.22 12.01 -20.00
CA LEU A 498 4.16 12.67 -20.92
C LEU A 498 3.46 13.48 -22.02
N LEU A 499 2.25 13.08 -22.43
CA LEU A 499 1.44 13.81 -23.41
C LEU A 499 0.72 15.03 -22.81
N ASP A 500 0.41 14.99 -21.51
CA ASP A 500 -0.16 16.13 -20.77
C ASP A 500 0.88 17.22 -20.43
N PHE A 501 2.18 16.97 -20.64
CA PHE A 501 3.26 17.95 -20.43
C PHE A 501 3.29 19.09 -21.45
N VAL A 502 2.52 19.00 -22.53
CA VAL A 502 2.49 20.07 -23.53
C VAL A 502 1.12 20.73 -23.52
N PRO A 503 1.02 22.05 -23.25
CA PRO A 503 -0.21 22.77 -23.54
C PRO A 503 -0.58 22.48 -25.00
N GLN A 504 -1.79 22.05 -25.31
CA GLN A 504 -2.21 21.71 -26.69
C GLN A 504 -1.98 22.87 -27.70
N ARG A 505 -1.76 24.10 -27.22
CA ARG A 505 -1.36 25.27 -28.02
C ARG A 505 0.15 25.35 -28.31
N SER A 506 1.01 24.74 -27.50
CA SER A 506 2.48 24.70 -27.66
C SER A 506 2.95 23.53 -28.53
N LEU A 507 2.21 22.41 -28.60
CA LEU A 507 2.45 21.33 -29.58
C LEU A 507 2.41 21.85 -31.03
N LYS A 508 1.54 22.83 -31.32
CA LYS A 508 1.46 23.47 -32.64
C LYS A 508 2.65 24.36 -33.00
N ARG A 509 3.54 24.70 -32.05
CA ARG A 509 4.76 25.50 -32.30
C ARG A 509 6.03 24.66 -32.35
N VAL A 510 6.06 23.52 -31.67
CA VAL A 510 7.22 22.60 -31.68
C VAL A 510 7.27 21.77 -32.96
N PHE A 511 6.11 21.34 -33.49
CA PHE A 511 6.08 20.53 -34.71
C PHE A 511 6.55 21.23 -36.01
N PRO A 512 6.29 22.54 -36.25
CA PRO A 512 6.84 23.22 -37.43
C PRO A 512 8.33 23.54 -37.32
N ALA A 513 8.85 23.81 -36.13
CA ALA A 513 10.26 24.15 -35.91
C ALA A 513 11.20 22.95 -36.15
N VAL A 514 10.74 21.74 -35.85
CA VAL A 514 11.47 20.49 -36.16
C VAL A 514 11.44 20.19 -37.67
N ALA A 515 10.40 20.60 -38.39
CA ALA A 515 10.29 20.43 -39.84
C ALA A 515 11.11 21.44 -40.67
N GLU A 516 11.42 22.63 -40.12
CA GLU A 516 12.28 23.62 -40.78
C GLU A 516 13.78 23.31 -40.65
N VAL A 517 14.21 22.68 -39.56
CA VAL A 517 15.62 22.28 -39.38
C VAL A 517 16.00 21.07 -40.27
N GLN A 518 15.05 20.17 -40.56
CA GLN A 518 15.28 19.05 -41.50
C GLN A 518 15.23 19.43 -43.00
N ARG A 519 14.88 20.67 -43.35
CA ARG A 519 14.97 21.16 -44.75
C ARG A 519 16.18 22.07 -44.99
N GLY A 520 17.05 22.23 -43.99
CA GLY A 520 18.23 23.09 -44.01
C GLY A 520 19.52 22.38 -43.61
N SER A 521 19.68 21.11 -43.95
CA SER A 521 20.95 20.37 -43.90
C SER A 521 21.09 19.49 -45.14
#